data_AF-A0A9J7A6C9-F1
#
_entry.id   AF-A0A9J7A6C9-F1
#
_cell.length_a   1.000
_cell.length_b   1.000
_cell.length_c   1.000
_cell.angle_alpha   90.00
_cell.angle_beta   90.00
_cell.angle_gamma   90.00
#
_symmetry.space_group_name_H-M   'P 1'
#
loop_
_entity.id
_entity.type
_entity.pdbx_description
1 polymer ?
#
loop_
_entity_poly.entity_id
_entity_poly.type
_entity_poly.pdbx_seq_one_letter_code
_entity_poly.pdbx_strand_id
1 'polypeptide(L)' 'MSKYATVFLVLALAACSNKAVYDNVQNDQRWRCDQEPISTQAECRERVSRDYEDYERERQEILEAE' A
#
# COMPACT_ATOMS: atom_id res chain seq x y z
N MET A 1 16.53 -14.28 29.04
CA MET A 1 16.94 -13.90 27.67
C MET A 1 15.83 -14.11 26.63
N SER A 2 15.15 -15.26 26.58
CA SER A 2 14.04 -15.54 25.62
C SER A 2 12.86 -14.54 25.67
N LYS A 3 12.45 -14.09 26.87
CA LYS A 3 11.31 -13.16 27.05
C LYS A 3 11.48 -11.83 26.31
N TYR A 4 12.69 -11.29 26.28
CA TYR A 4 12.99 -10.02 25.59
C TYR A 4 13.08 -10.21 24.08
N ALA A 5 13.50 -11.38 23.61
CA ALA A 5 13.51 -11.73 22.19
C ALA A 5 12.09 -11.80 21.62
N THR A 6 11.13 -12.35 22.38
CA THR A 6 9.71 -12.37 21.97
C THR A 6 9.13 -10.95 21.88
N VAL A 7 9.46 -10.08 22.83
CA VAL A 7 9.00 -8.66 22.80
C VAL A 7 9.59 -7.92 21.60
N PHE A 8 10.88 -8.12 21.30
CA PHE A 8 11.53 -7.53 20.14
C PHE A 8 10.90 -7.98 18.81
N LEU A 9 10.53 -9.25 18.70
CA LEU A 9 9.90 -9.80 17.50
C LEU A 9 8.53 -9.15 17.23
N VAL A 10 7.73 -8.93 18.26
CA VAL A 10 6.40 -8.29 18.14
C VAL A 10 6.53 -6.83 17.70
N LEU A 11 7.51 -6.10 18.26
CA LEU A 11 7.78 -4.72 17.86
C LEU A 11 8.30 -4.60 16.42
N ALA A 12 9.10 -5.57 15.97
CA ALA A 12 9.58 -5.61 14.60
C ALA A 12 8.44 -5.85 13.58
N LEU A 13 7.44 -6.66 13.95
CA LEU A 13 6.25 -6.88 13.11
C LEU A 13 5.35 -5.64 13.03
N ALA A 14 5.27 -4.84 14.10
CA ALA A 14 4.55 -3.57 14.11
C ALA A 14 5.28 -2.45 13.33
N ALA A 15 6.57 -2.63 13.03
CA ALA A 15 7.36 -1.69 12.24
C ALA A 15 7.21 -1.89 10.72
N CYS A 16 6.45 -2.89 10.26
CA CYS A 16 6.03 -2.97 8.86
C CYS A 16 5.20 -1.73 8.52
N SER A 17 5.78 -0.82 7.74
CA SER A 17 5.13 0.43 7.34
C SER A 17 3.98 0.15 6.36
N ASN A 18 2.79 0.70 6.64
CA ASN A 18 1.66 0.65 5.72
C ASN A 18 1.99 1.29 4.36
N LYS A 19 2.84 2.32 4.33
CA LYS A 19 3.34 2.93 3.10
C LYS A 19 4.17 1.94 2.28
N ALA A 20 5.03 1.16 2.92
CA ALA A 20 5.83 0.16 2.22
C ALA A 20 4.97 -0.97 1.61
N VAL A 21 3.90 -1.37 2.30
CA VAL A 21 2.93 -2.34 1.76
C VAL A 21 2.18 -1.72 0.58
N TYR A 22 1.68 -0.50 0.74
CA TYR A 22 0.98 0.23 -0.30
C TYR A 22 1.84 0.41 -1.56
N ASP A 23 3.08 0.86 -1.40
CA ASP A 23 4.00 1.10 -2.52
C ASP A 23 4.28 -0.18 -3.32
N ASN A 24 4.42 -1.32 -2.64
CA ASN A 24 4.57 -2.62 -3.31
C ASN A 24 3.34 -2.99 -4.13
N VAL A 25 2.13 -2.79 -3.58
CA VAL A 25 0.87 -3.05 -4.29
C VAL A 25 0.72 -2.12 -5.49
N GLN A 26 1.00 -0.83 -5.31
CA GLN A 26 0.99 0.18 -6.36
C GLN A 26 1.96 -0.18 -7.50
N ASN A 27 3.16 -0.64 -7.15
CA ASN A 27 4.15 -1.05 -8.14
C ASN A 27 3.68 -2.25 -8.98
N ASP A 28 3.07 -3.26 -8.35
CA ASP A 28 2.45 -4.38 -9.07
C ASP A 28 1.32 -3.91 -10.00
N GLN A 29 0.45 -3.01 -9.53
CA GLN A 29 -0.64 -2.46 -10.35
C GLN A 29 -0.13 -1.72 -11.59
N ARG A 30 0.94 -0.92 -11.44
CA ARG A 30 1.58 -0.24 -12.57
C ARG A 30 2.18 -1.24 -13.56
N TRP A 31 2.86 -2.28 -13.05
CA TRP A 31 3.38 -3.35 -13.90
C TRP A 31 2.26 -4.04 -14.68
N ARG A 32 1.10 -4.30 -14.04
CA ARG A 32 -0.07 -4.86 -14.72
C ARG A 32 -0.61 -3.94 -15.82
N CYS A 33 -0.57 -2.62 -15.63
CA CYS A 33 -0.95 -1.69 -16.69
C CYS A 33 -0.04 -1.80 -17.91
N ASP A 34 1.25 -2.08 -17.73
CA ASP A 34 2.16 -2.26 -18.87
C ASP A 34 1.83 -3.52 -19.71
N GLN A 35 1.12 -4.47 -19.11
CA GLN A 35 0.64 -5.70 -19.76
C GLN A 35 -0.73 -5.53 -20.45
N GLU A 36 -1.43 -4.41 -20.23
CA GLU A 36 -2.70 -4.08 -20.89
C GLU A 36 -2.48 -3.62 -22.35
N PRO A 37 -3.50 -3.77 -23.23
CA PRO A 37 -3.45 -3.22 -24.58
C PRO A 37 -3.11 -1.72 -24.62
N ILE A 38 -2.37 -1.28 -25.65
CA ILE A 38 -1.94 0.12 -25.79
C ILE A 38 -3.13 1.10 -25.72
N SER A 39 -4.29 0.70 -26.25
CA SER A 39 -5.51 1.53 -26.23
C SER A 39 -6.05 1.81 -24.82
N THR A 40 -5.80 0.95 -23.84
CA THR A 40 -6.33 1.05 -22.47
C THR A 40 -5.24 1.31 -21.43
N GLN A 41 -3.97 1.23 -21.82
CA GLN A 41 -2.83 1.43 -20.92
C GLN A 41 -2.83 2.81 -20.25
N ALA A 42 -3.18 3.88 -20.97
CA ALA A 42 -3.24 5.23 -20.42
C ALA A 42 -4.34 5.35 -19.33
N GLU A 43 -5.54 4.84 -19.62
CA GLU A 43 -6.64 4.82 -18.65
C GLU A 43 -6.31 3.95 -17.43
N CYS A 44 -5.65 2.80 -17.63
CA CYS A 44 -5.17 1.98 -16.52
C CYS A 44 -4.22 2.75 -15.61
N ARG A 45 -3.22 3.43 -16.19
CA ARG A 45 -2.25 4.22 -15.43
C ARG A 45 -2.90 5.35 -14.63
N GLU A 46 -3.90 6.01 -15.18
CA GLU A 46 -4.65 7.06 -14.49
C GLU A 46 -5.41 6.52 -13.27
N ARG A 47 -6.02 5.35 -13.37
CA ARG A 47 -6.73 4.73 -12.23
C ARG A 47 -5.80 4.32 -11.10
N VAL A 48 -4.57 3.94 -11.41
CA VAL A 48 -3.59 3.49 -10.41
C VAL A 48 -2.69 4.62 -9.92
N SER A 49 -2.76 5.85 -10.47
CA SER A 49 -1.84 6.94 -10.10
C SER A 49 -2.16 7.63 -8.76
N ARG A 50 -2.86 6.96 -7.85
CA ARG A 50 -3.24 7.51 -6.55
C ARG A 50 -2.01 7.65 -5.63
N ASP A 51 -1.94 8.78 -4.94
CA ASP A 51 -0.90 9.08 -3.96
C ASP A 51 -1.22 8.41 -2.60
N TYR A 52 -0.19 8.03 -1.85
CA TYR A 52 -0.38 7.31 -0.57
C TYR A 52 -1.06 8.18 0.47
N GLU A 53 -0.77 9.47 0.51
CA GLU A 53 -1.30 10.41 1.50
C GLU A 53 -2.81 10.61 1.28
N ASP A 54 -3.26 10.64 0.02
CA ASP A 54 -4.68 10.66 -0.34
C ASP A 54 -5.37 9.32 -0.05
N TYR A 55 -4.68 8.20 -0.28
CA TYR A 55 -5.15 6.88 0.16
C TYR A 55 -5.37 6.81 1.67
N GLU A 56 -4.38 7.21 2.45
CA GLU A 56 -4.44 7.10 3.91
C GLU A 56 -5.48 8.06 4.48
N ARG A 57 -5.60 9.28 3.95
CA ARG A 57 -6.63 10.23 4.39
C ARG A 57 -8.05 9.68 4.21
N GLU A 58 -8.41 9.22 3.02
CA GLU A 58 -9.75 8.65 2.79
C GLU A 58 -9.97 7.39 3.63
N ARG A 59 -8.93 6.57 3.84
CA ARG A 59 -9.00 5.39 4.71
C ARG A 59 -9.35 5.79 6.15
N GLN A 60 -8.75 6.85 6.68
CA GLN A 60 -9.07 7.34 8.03
C GLN A 60 -10.46 7.94 8.10
N GLU A 61 -10.88 8.72 7.09
CA GLU A 61 -12.24 9.29 7.01
C GLU A 61 -13.32 8.19 7.05
N ILE A 62 -13.09 7.06 6.38
CA ILE A 62 -14.01 5.90 6.44
C ILE A 62 -14.05 5.28 7.84
N LEU A 63 -12.88 5.07 8.46
CA LEU A 63 -12.78 4.46 9.80
C LEU A 63 -13.37 5.35 10.91
N GLU A 64 -13.33 6.68 10.73
CA GLU A 64 -13.91 7.65 11.67
C GLU A 64 -15.42 7.84 11.47
N ALA A 65 -15.95 7.47 10.30
CA ALA A 65 -17.37 7.57 9.98
C ALA A 65 -18.20 6.34 10.44
N GLU A 66 -17.54 5.26 10.85
CA GLU A 66 -18.15 4.04 11.43
C GLU A 66 -18.31 4.13 12.95
#